data_AF-A0AAW9Q440-F1
#
_entry.id   AF-A0AAW9Q440-F1
#
_cell.length_a   1.000
_cell.length_b   1.000
_cell.length_c   1.000
_cell.angle_alpha   90.00
_cell.angle_beta   90.00
_cell.angle_gamma   90.00
#
_symmetry.space_group_name_H-M   'P 1'
#
loop_
_entity.id
_entity.type
_entity.pdbx_description
1 polymer ?
#
loop_
_entity_poly.entity_id
_entity_poly.type
_entity_poly.pdbx_seq_one_letter_code
_entity_poly.pdbx_strand_id
1 'polypeptide(L)'
;MPQQEVKFTLPKGLLDPQGNLHRQGSMRLAIGKDELVLQSDRRVVADPAYGVFVMLSQVITQLGELTQVTPELLEQTFLIDFLYLKQLFGNLHPQSIGVSPLGEL
;
A
#
# COMPACT_ATOMS: atom_id res chain seq x y z
N MET A 1 -15.91 -13.67 5.51
CA MET A 1 -16.30 -12.38 6.13
C MET A 1 -16.09 -11.32 5.07
N PRO A 2 -17.06 -10.46 4.74
CA PRO A 2 -16.80 -9.39 3.78
C PRO A 2 -15.70 -8.50 4.38
N GLN A 3 -14.52 -8.51 3.74
CA GLN A 3 -13.47 -7.55 4.05
C GLN A 3 -14.08 -6.16 3.83
N GLN A 4 -13.97 -5.29 4.83
CA GLN A 4 -14.43 -3.92 4.69
C GLN A 4 -13.45 -3.21 3.76
N GLU A 5 -13.75 -3.27 2.47
CA GLU A 5 -12.97 -2.63 1.42
C GLU A 5 -13.46 -1.19 1.23
N VAL A 6 -12.51 -0.27 1.15
CA VAL A 6 -12.75 1.12 0.84
C VAL A 6 -12.24 1.39 -0.57
N LYS A 7 -13.13 1.89 -1.41
CA LYS A 7 -12.80 2.34 -2.76
C LYS A 7 -12.07 3.67 -2.69
N PHE A 8 -11.06 3.84 -3.53
CA PHE A 8 -10.30 5.07 -3.64
C PHE A 8 -10.03 5.43 -5.10
N THR A 9 -9.56 6.66 -5.33
CA THR A 9 -9.11 7.11 -6.65
C THR A 9 -7.84 7.92 -6.49
N LEU A 10 -6.77 7.48 -7.14
CA LEU A 10 -5.49 8.15 -7.14
C LEU A 10 -5.59 9.54 -7.81
N PRO A 11 -5.05 10.60 -7.19
CA PRO A 11 -4.96 11.93 -7.78
C PRO A 11 -4.41 11.96 -9.22
N LYS A 12 -3.30 11.27 -9.51
CA LYS A 12 -2.72 11.18 -10.86
C LYS A 12 -2.88 9.79 -11.45
N GLY A 13 -2.51 8.75 -10.71
CA GLY A 13 -2.61 7.36 -11.13
C GLY A 13 -1.25 6.66 -11.18
N LEU A 14 -1.29 5.34 -11.18
CA LEU A 14 -0.13 4.49 -11.35
C LEU A 14 0.03 4.16 -12.83
N LEU A 15 1.19 4.47 -13.41
CA LEU A 15 1.54 4.05 -14.76
C LEU A 15 2.22 2.68 -14.68
N ASP A 16 1.63 1.67 -15.31
CA ASP A 16 2.23 0.34 -15.36
C ASP A 16 3.35 0.26 -16.42
N PRO A 17 4.16 -0.83 -16.44
CA PRO A 17 5.22 -1.00 -17.44
C PRO A 17 4.74 -1.07 -18.89
N GLN A 18 3.45 -1.29 -19.12
CA GLN A 18 2.81 -1.35 -20.43
C GLN A 18 2.26 0.02 -20.87
N GLY A 19 2.37 1.05 -20.01
CA GLY A 19 1.90 2.39 -20.29
C GLY A 19 0.43 2.63 -19.98
N ASN A 20 -0.25 1.70 -19.28
CA ASN A 20 -1.63 1.91 -18.84
C ASN A 20 -1.68 2.69 -17.53
N LEU A 21 -2.61 3.64 -17.44
CA LEU A 21 -2.81 4.47 -16.27
C LEU A 21 -3.94 3.93 -15.39
N HIS A 22 -3.61 3.47 -14.20
CA HIS A 22 -4.55 2.91 -13.23
C HIS A 22 -4.84 3.92 -12.12
N ARG A 23 -6.12 4.25 -11.90
CA ARG A 23 -6.51 5.26 -10.90
C ARG A 23 -7.48 4.76 -9.84
N GLN A 24 -8.46 3.97 -10.23
CA GLN A 24 -9.49 3.48 -9.33
C GLN A 24 -8.99 2.24 -8.62
N GLY A 25 -9.14 2.17 -7.30
CA GLY A 25 -8.70 1.00 -6.55
C GLY A 25 -9.55 0.72 -5.32
N SER A 26 -9.20 -0.37 -4.65
CA SER A 26 -9.80 -0.80 -3.39
C SER A 26 -8.70 -1.15 -2.40
N MET A 27 -8.91 -0.76 -1.15
CA MET A 27 -8.04 -1.07 -0.04
C MET A 27 -8.86 -1.76 1.05
N ARG A 28 -8.34 -2.85 1.60
CA ARG A 28 -8.92 -3.56 2.74
C ARG A 28 -8.23 -3.18 4.04
N LEU A 29 -8.87 -3.50 5.16
CA LEU A 29 -8.18 -3.50 6.46
C LEU A 29 -7.01 -4.50 6.45
N ALA A 30 -5.91 -4.08 7.07
CA ALA A 30 -4.77 -4.93 7.37
C ALA A 30 -5.17 -5.99 8.41
N ILE A 31 -4.61 -7.18 8.28
CA ILE A 31 -4.77 -8.28 9.22
C ILE A 31 -3.40 -8.73 9.73
N GLY A 32 -3.35 -9.50 10.82
CA GLY A 32 -2.09 -9.97 11.40
C GLY A 32 -1.20 -10.76 10.43
N LYS A 33 -1.78 -11.41 9.40
CA LYS A 33 -1.00 -12.07 8.35
C LYS A 33 -0.15 -11.08 7.54
N ASP A 34 -0.65 -9.88 7.28
CA ASP A 34 0.07 -8.86 6.52
C ASP A 34 1.29 -8.35 7.30
N GLU A 35 1.14 -8.23 8.63
CA GLU A 35 2.25 -7.88 9.53
C GLU A 35 3.34 -8.97 9.55
N LEU A 36 2.96 -10.24 9.55
CA LEU A 36 3.94 -11.34 9.45
C LEU A 36 4.70 -11.31 8.11
N VAL A 37 4.01 -10.98 7.00
CA VAL A 37 4.65 -10.80 5.69
C VAL A 37 5.62 -9.62 5.74
N LEU A 38 5.21 -8.49 6.32
CA LEU A 38 6.05 -7.31 6.48
C LEU A 38 7.34 -7.64 7.25
N GLN A 39 7.23 -8.26 8.43
CA GLN A 39 8.37 -8.59 9.29
C GLN A 39 9.32 -9.61 8.65
N SER A 40 8.81 -10.47 7.77
CA SER A 40 9.58 -11.51 7.09
C SER A 40 10.23 -11.03 5.79
N ASP A 41 9.86 -9.85 5.27
CA ASP A 41 10.38 -9.34 4.00
C ASP A 41 11.83 -8.86 4.16
N ARG A 42 12.75 -9.46 3.40
CA ARG A 42 14.19 -9.17 3.48
C ARG A 42 14.52 -7.71 3.19
N ARG A 43 13.73 -7.02 2.35
CA ARG A 43 13.95 -5.60 2.03
C ARG A 43 13.59 -4.73 3.21
N VAL A 44 12.55 -5.08 3.97
CA VAL A 44 12.16 -4.38 5.20
C VAL A 44 13.19 -4.61 6.30
N VAL A 45 13.75 -5.82 6.39
CA VAL A 45 14.87 -6.10 7.32
C VAL A 45 16.11 -5.28 6.97
N ALA A 46 16.41 -5.10 5.68
CA ALA A 46 17.54 -4.31 5.22
C ALA A 46 17.30 -2.79 5.35
N ASP A 47 16.07 -2.35 5.09
CA ASP A 47 15.62 -0.96 5.14
C ASP A 47 14.17 -0.89 5.66
N PRO A 48 13.98 -0.54 6.94
CA PRO A 48 12.66 -0.43 7.54
C PRO A 48 11.74 0.57 6.82
N ALA A 49 12.29 1.58 6.14
CA ALA A 49 11.48 2.56 5.40
C ALA A 49 10.74 1.92 4.21
N TYR A 50 11.23 0.79 3.69
CA TYR A 50 10.58 0.04 2.61
C TYR A 50 9.27 -0.63 3.07
N GLY A 51 9.05 -0.75 4.37
CA GLY A 51 7.87 -1.42 4.94
C GLY A 51 6.54 -0.85 4.49
N VAL A 52 6.49 0.46 4.21
CA VAL A 52 5.30 1.12 3.65
C VAL A 52 4.85 0.50 2.33
N PHE A 53 5.78 0.18 1.42
CA PHE A 53 5.43 -0.38 0.11
C PHE A 53 4.93 -1.81 0.27
N VAL A 54 5.57 -2.60 1.12
CA VAL A 54 5.15 -3.98 1.42
C VAL A 54 3.76 -4.00 2.05
N MET A 55 3.52 -3.16 3.06
CA MET A 55 2.23 -3.09 3.72
C MET A 55 1.14 -2.64 2.74
N LEU A 56 1.36 -1.56 1.98
CA LEU A 56 0.42 -1.08 0.96
C LEU A 56 0.13 -2.16 -0.09
N SER A 57 1.14 -2.93 -0.52
CA SER A 57 0.96 -4.01 -1.49
C SER A 57 0.10 -5.16 -0.96
N GLN A 58 0.06 -5.37 0.36
CA GLN A 58 -0.80 -6.41 0.96
C GLN A 58 -2.27 -5.97 1.03
N VAL A 59 -2.51 -4.69 1.27
CA VAL A 59 -3.85 -4.16 1.58
C VAL A 59 -4.57 -3.55 0.39
N ILE A 60 -3.87 -3.18 -0.68
CA ILE A 60 -4.50 -2.77 -1.94
C ILE A 60 -4.95 -4.05 -2.66
N THR A 61 -6.26 -4.26 -2.77
CA THR A 61 -6.83 -5.48 -3.38
C THR A 61 -7.04 -5.35 -4.88
N GLN A 62 -7.17 -4.13 -5.38
CA GLN A 62 -7.27 -3.83 -6.80
C GLN A 62 -6.77 -2.42 -7.10
N LEU A 63 -6.13 -2.23 -8.25
CA LEU A 63 -5.83 -0.91 -8.81
C LEU A 63 -5.99 -0.95 -10.34
N GLY A 64 -7.10 -0.41 -10.82
CA GLY A 64 -7.51 -0.53 -12.22
C GLY A 64 -7.74 -1.99 -12.59
N GLU A 65 -6.99 -2.45 -13.58
CA GLU A 65 -7.02 -3.86 -14.02
C GLU A 65 -6.05 -4.76 -13.24
N LEU A 66 -5.23 -4.16 -12.38
CA LEU A 66 -4.24 -4.88 -11.59
C LEU A 66 -4.90 -5.52 -10.37
N THR A 67 -4.92 -6.85 -10.36
CA THR A 67 -5.40 -7.68 -9.24
C THR A 67 -4.28 -8.07 -8.27
N GLN A 68 -3.03 -7.82 -8.66
CA GLN A 68 -1.85 -7.99 -7.83
C GLN A 68 -1.02 -6.71 -7.89
N VAL A 69 -0.99 -5.99 -6.77
CA VAL A 69 -0.14 -4.80 -6.60
C VAL A 69 1.11 -5.24 -5.85
N THR A 70 2.29 -4.99 -6.41
CA THR A 70 3.57 -5.33 -5.79
C THR A 70 4.26 -4.08 -5.24
N PRO A 71 5.21 -4.23 -4.29
CA PRO A 71 5.99 -3.11 -3.80
C PRO A 71 6.71 -2.35 -4.92
N GLU A 72 7.29 -3.06 -5.89
CA GLU A 72 8.05 -2.49 -7.01
C GLU A 72 7.16 -1.64 -7.93
N LEU A 73 5.90 -2.04 -8.08
CA LEU A 73 4.94 -1.27 -8.84
C LEU A 73 4.60 0.04 -8.12
N LEU A 74 4.47 -0.02 -6.79
CA LEU A 74 4.19 1.16 -5.98
C LEU A 74 5.37 2.14 -5.93
N GLU A 75 6.62 1.68 -6.10
CA GLU A 75 7.79 2.56 -6.25
C GLU A 75 7.67 3.48 -7.47
N GLN A 76 6.94 3.08 -8.51
CA GLN A 76 6.73 3.87 -9.73
C GLN A 76 5.58 4.87 -9.60
N THR A 77 4.90 4.95 -8.45
CA THR A 77 3.81 5.91 -8.25
C THR A 77 4.31 7.34 -8.16
N PHE A 78 3.50 8.29 -8.63
CA PHE A 78 3.78 9.69 -8.36
C PHE A 78 3.77 9.93 -6.85
N LEU A 79 4.67 10.80 -6.37
CA LEU A 79 4.77 11.11 -4.95
C LEU A 79 3.44 11.53 -4.32
N ILE A 80 2.59 12.27 -5.06
CA ILE A 80 1.26 12.69 -4.59
C ILE A 80 0.31 11.50 -4.37
N ASP A 81 0.40 10.47 -5.22
CA ASP A 81 -0.41 9.26 -5.12
C ASP A 81 0.08 8.36 -3.97
N PHE A 82 1.40 8.25 -3.82
CA PHE A 82 2.01 7.54 -2.69
C PHE A 82 1.59 8.15 -1.35
N LEU A 83 1.68 9.49 -1.21
CA LEU A 83 1.25 10.19 -0.01
C LEU A 83 -0.25 10.03 0.24
N TYR A 84 -1.07 10.09 -0.81
CA TYR A 84 -2.50 9.80 -0.72
C TYR A 84 -2.77 8.39 -0.17
N LEU A 85 -2.07 7.37 -0.68
CA LEU A 85 -2.21 5.99 -0.23
C LEU A 85 -1.76 5.81 1.23
N LYS A 86 -0.63 6.44 1.63
CA LYS A 86 -0.18 6.45 3.03
C LYS A 86 -1.22 7.06 3.96
N GLN A 87 -1.78 8.20 3.58
CA GLN A 87 -2.81 8.88 4.37
C GLN A 87 -4.10 8.05 4.46
N LEU A 88 -4.53 7.46 3.34
CA LEU A 88 -5.69 6.57 3.33
C LEU A 88 -5.48 5.37 4.26
N PHE A 89 -4.32 4.73 4.20
CA PHE A 89 -3.98 3.62 5.08
C PHE A 89 -4.04 4.02 6.56
N GLY A 90 -3.46 5.16 6.92
CA GLY A 90 -3.49 5.69 8.29
C GLY A 90 -4.90 5.98 8.78
N ASN A 91 -5.76 6.55 7.93
CA ASN A 91 -7.16 6.81 8.27
C ASN A 91 -7.97 5.52 8.54
N LEU A 92 -7.63 4.43 7.86
CA LEU A 92 -8.27 3.13 8.08
C LEU A 92 -7.76 2.42 9.35
N HIS A 93 -6.57 2.79 9.84
CA HIS A 93 -5.92 2.14 10.98
C HIS A 93 -5.47 3.16 12.06
N PRO A 94 -6.41 3.92 12.66
CA PRO A 94 -6.09 5.00 13.58
C PRO A 94 -5.45 4.56 14.90
N GLN A 95 -5.48 3.26 15.23
CA GLN A 95 -4.99 2.66 16.48
C GLN A 95 -3.80 1.71 16.27
N SER A 96 -3.01 1.88 15.19
CA SER A 96 -1.73 1.16 15.06
C SER A 96 -0.75 1.69 16.11
N ILE A 97 -0.88 1.20 17.34
CA ILE A 97 -0.05 1.52 18.50
C ILE A 97 1.26 0.74 18.35
N GLY A 98 2.38 1.44 18.13
CA GLY A 98 3.68 1.01 18.65
C GLY A 98 4.65 0.26 17.74
N VAL A 99 4.39 0.14 16.44
CA VAL A 99 5.43 -0.18 15.44
C VAL A 99 5.25 0.86 14.35
N SER A 100 6.10 1.88 14.30
CA SER A 100 6.02 2.86 13.23
C SER A 100 6.55 2.20 11.95
N PRO A 101 5.71 1.81 10.97
CA PRO A 101 6.15 1.20 9.70
C PRO A 101 6.39 2.29 8.64
N LEU A 102 6.15 3.54 9.02
CA LEU A 102 6.22 4.72 8.19
C LEU A 102 7.31 5.55 8.84
N GLY A 103 8.56 5.30 8.44
CA GLY A 103 9.70 6.08 8.90
C GLY A 103 9.37 7.56 8.81
N GLU A 104 9.22 8.19 9.97
CA GLU A 104 9.36 9.63 10.09
C GLU A 104 10.87 9.91 10.14
N LEU A 105 11.29 10.89 9.34
CA LEU A 105 12.65 11.43 9.36
C LEU A 105 12.95 12.06 10.72
#